data_AF-A0A2S7TPE8-F1
#
_entry.id   AF-A0A2S7TPE8-F1
#
_cell.length_a   1.000
_cell.length_b   1.000
_cell.length_c   1.000
_cell.angle_alpha   90.00
_cell.angle_beta   90.00
_cell.angle_gamma   90.00
#
_symmetry.space_group_name_H-M   'P 1'
#
loop_
_entity.id
_entity.type
_entity.pdbx_description
1 polymer ?
#
loop_
_entity_poly.entity_id
_entity_poly.type
_entity_poly.pdbx_seq_one_letter_code
_entity_poly.pdbx_strand_id
1 'polypeptide(L)'
;MGSDTARHIKGLSDTIWADFSCWPGFDEASLDQEKLTKYLARKEAIKAYLSGIPVAVIRKEFGISDSQIYRLITERCLRDHPDGQIYGWRALIPRIRIVQFKRRSPIKIDQWGYGAVGALQTLLDTHPDVRESLDKKILKVPNTRHKLGMLATSKRSIWLWFLQKLREKGIEIRGEWPFSTKTNGYHSIIKYIDKVLEANPAKAIMIHGGTELKRKMQAGDGVDRPVLKPFQRVEMDAHKIDGRFTVAIPLLGGGYQNVLIHRIWVIVIIEVVTRLVLGYHMSLRKEISKEDVLRVIKRSLSPWAKKSHTTPTRTFISMAQGFPVF
;
A
#
# COMPACT_ATOMS: atom_id res chain seq x y z
N MET A 1 28.06 21.71 -42.32
CA MET A 1 28.52 20.44 -41.73
C MET A 1 29.08 20.76 -40.35
N GLY A 2 28.21 20.78 -39.33
CA GLY A 2 28.63 21.02 -37.95
C GLY A 2 29.09 19.70 -37.35
N SER A 3 30.30 19.66 -36.81
CA SER A 3 30.88 18.47 -36.20
C SER A 3 30.00 17.98 -35.06
N ASP A 4 29.53 16.75 -35.18
CA ASP A 4 28.78 16.00 -34.17
C ASP A 4 29.76 15.57 -33.06
N THR A 5 30.31 16.56 -32.33
CA THR A 5 31.14 16.27 -31.15
C THR A 5 30.20 16.09 -29.97
N ALA A 6 29.57 14.92 -29.91
CA ALA A 6 28.87 14.45 -28.73
C ALA A 6 29.81 14.61 -27.52
N ARG A 7 29.35 15.30 -26.48
CA ARG A 7 30.16 15.51 -25.27
C ARG A 7 30.50 14.15 -24.67
N HIS A 8 31.78 13.85 -24.52
CA HIS A 8 32.23 12.61 -23.89
C HIS A 8 31.95 12.66 -22.39
N ILE A 9 31.01 11.83 -21.92
CA ILE A 9 30.61 11.74 -20.52
C ILE A 9 31.05 10.38 -20.00
N LYS A 10 31.87 10.39 -18.94
CA LYS A 10 32.38 9.17 -18.31
C LYS A 10 31.23 8.28 -17.85
N GLY A 11 31.21 7.02 -18.33
CA GLY A 11 30.19 6.03 -18.01
C GLY A 11 28.90 6.11 -18.84
N LEU A 12 28.82 7.05 -19.80
CA LEU A 12 27.73 7.14 -20.77
C LEU A 12 28.18 6.67 -22.15
N SER A 13 29.31 7.20 -22.62
CA SER A 13 29.79 7.06 -24.01
C SER A 13 30.10 5.62 -24.43
N ASP A 14 30.43 4.73 -23.50
CA ASP A 14 30.76 3.32 -23.76
C ASP A 14 29.58 2.35 -23.51
N THR A 15 28.36 2.88 -23.30
CA THR A 15 27.19 2.07 -22.90
C THR A 15 26.05 2.21 -23.91
N ILE A 16 25.13 1.25 -23.91
CA ILE A 16 23.87 1.32 -24.68
C ILE A 16 23.03 2.56 -24.34
N TRP A 17 23.31 3.22 -23.22
CA TRP A 17 22.62 4.42 -22.75
C TRP A 17 23.16 5.71 -23.35
N ALA A 18 24.20 5.64 -24.21
CA ALA A 18 24.68 6.76 -25.01
C ALA A 18 23.55 7.36 -25.87
N ASP A 19 22.63 6.51 -26.35
CA ASP A 19 21.37 6.95 -26.92
C ASP A 19 20.37 7.30 -25.81
N PHE A 20 20.21 8.60 -25.54
CA PHE A 20 19.29 9.10 -24.52
C PHE A 20 17.81 9.02 -24.92
N SER A 21 17.49 8.68 -26.17
CA SER A 21 16.10 8.45 -26.59
C SER A 21 15.49 7.22 -25.92
N CYS A 22 16.34 6.25 -25.56
CA CYS A 22 15.97 5.00 -24.93
C CYS A 22 15.94 5.07 -23.39
N TRP A 23 16.18 6.25 -22.80
CA TRP A 23 16.16 6.39 -21.35
C TRP A 23 14.75 6.18 -20.78
N PRO A 24 14.62 5.38 -19.71
CA PRO A 24 13.31 5.06 -19.12
C PRO A 24 12.63 6.30 -18.56
N GLY A 25 11.34 6.44 -18.90
CA GLY A 25 10.46 7.52 -18.47
C GLY A 25 9.40 7.07 -17.46
N PHE A 26 8.45 7.97 -17.22
CA PHE A 26 7.24 7.77 -16.42
C PHE A 26 6.12 8.65 -17.03
N ASP A 27 4.88 8.47 -16.59
CA ASP A 27 3.78 9.33 -17.01
C ASP A 27 3.93 10.75 -16.41
N GLU A 28 4.28 11.71 -17.25
CA GLU A 28 4.54 13.10 -16.85
C GLU A 28 3.28 13.81 -16.35
N ALA A 29 2.08 13.38 -16.77
CA ALA A 29 0.81 13.93 -16.34
C ALA A 29 0.50 13.66 -14.86
N SER A 30 1.24 12.75 -14.22
CA SER A 30 1.13 12.45 -12.79
C SER A 30 1.78 13.50 -11.87
N LEU A 31 2.57 14.44 -12.42
CA LEU A 31 3.25 15.47 -11.64
C LEU A 31 2.38 16.70 -11.40
N ASP A 32 2.57 17.32 -10.23
CA ASP A 32 2.09 18.68 -10.00
C ASP A 32 2.82 19.69 -10.90
N GLN A 33 2.17 20.82 -11.20
CA GLN A 33 2.69 21.81 -12.15
C GLN A 33 4.07 22.37 -11.76
N GLU A 34 4.34 22.52 -10.46
CA GLU A 34 5.62 23.02 -9.95
C GLU A 34 6.76 22.01 -10.17
N LYS A 35 6.51 20.72 -9.96
CA LYS A 35 7.48 19.66 -10.23
C LYS A 35 7.66 19.44 -11.72
N LEU A 36 6.58 19.53 -12.50
CA LEU A 36 6.59 19.33 -13.94
C LEU A 36 7.47 20.38 -14.63
N THR A 37 7.28 21.66 -14.32
CA THR A 37 8.12 22.75 -14.87
C THR A 37 9.60 22.55 -14.58
N LYS A 38 9.95 22.22 -13.32
CA LYS A 38 11.35 21.92 -12.93
C LYS A 38 11.90 20.67 -13.61
N TYR A 39 11.08 19.65 -13.80
CA TYR A 39 11.46 18.42 -14.48
C TYR A 39 11.72 18.68 -15.98
N LEU A 40 10.83 19.38 -16.67
CA LEU A 40 10.97 19.72 -18.09
C LEU A 40 12.21 20.58 -18.34
N ALA A 41 12.45 21.60 -17.51
CA ALA A 41 13.65 22.42 -17.61
C ALA A 41 14.94 21.58 -17.50
N ARG A 42 14.97 20.58 -16.61
CA ARG A 42 16.11 19.64 -16.50
C ARG A 42 16.22 18.71 -17.70
N LYS A 43 15.09 18.18 -18.18
CA LYS A 43 15.02 17.25 -19.31
C LYS A 43 15.54 17.92 -20.58
N GLU A 44 15.04 19.11 -20.90
CA GLU A 44 15.46 19.87 -22.09
C GLU A 44 16.89 20.38 -21.98
N ALA A 45 17.34 20.82 -20.79
CA ALA A 45 18.74 21.18 -20.58
C ALA A 45 19.71 20.00 -20.82
N ILE A 46 19.34 18.78 -20.41
CA ILE A 46 20.15 17.57 -20.64
C ILE A 46 20.16 17.19 -22.12
N LYS A 47 19.01 17.23 -22.81
CA LYS A 47 18.95 17.00 -24.26
C LYS A 47 19.85 17.98 -25.00
N ALA A 48 19.69 19.28 -24.75
CA ALA A 48 20.54 20.33 -25.33
C ALA A 48 22.03 20.09 -25.04
N TYR A 49 22.36 19.67 -23.82
CA TYR A 49 23.73 19.38 -23.41
C TYR A 49 24.34 18.20 -24.16
N LEU A 50 23.59 17.11 -24.32
CA LEU A 50 24.03 15.90 -25.03
C LEU A 50 24.11 16.13 -26.54
N SER A 51 23.22 16.95 -27.11
CA SER A 51 23.26 17.39 -28.52
C SER A 51 24.34 18.43 -28.84
N GLY A 52 25.23 18.76 -27.89
CA GLY A 52 26.39 19.62 -28.13
C GLY A 52 26.15 21.12 -28.03
N ILE A 53 24.97 21.58 -27.58
CA ILE A 53 24.67 23.03 -27.45
C ILE A 53 25.61 23.68 -26.41
N PRO A 54 26.21 24.85 -26.71
CA PRO A 54 27.10 25.54 -25.77
C PRO A 54 26.44 25.82 -24.42
N VAL A 55 27.17 25.55 -23.32
CA VAL A 55 26.59 25.61 -21.96
C VAL A 55 26.14 27.03 -21.57
N ALA A 56 26.73 28.07 -22.16
CA ALA A 56 26.29 29.45 -21.97
C ALA A 56 24.83 29.67 -22.41
N VAL A 57 24.42 29.05 -23.52
CA VAL A 57 23.05 29.12 -24.05
C VAL A 57 22.11 28.36 -23.12
N ILE A 58 22.47 27.14 -22.74
CA ILE A 58 21.68 26.29 -21.83
C ILE A 58 21.48 26.97 -20.47
N ARG A 59 22.51 27.63 -19.94
CA ARG A 59 22.42 28.37 -18.68
C ARG A 59 21.48 29.57 -18.77
N LYS A 60 21.47 30.28 -19.90
CA LYS A 60 20.58 31.43 -20.12
C LYS A 60 19.12 31.00 -20.25
N GLU A 61 18.87 29.87 -20.93
CA GLU A 61 17.52 29.40 -21.26
C GLU A 61 16.88 28.62 -20.11
N PHE A 62 17.62 27.71 -19.45
CA PHE A 62 17.09 26.81 -18.43
C PHE A 62 17.56 27.13 -17.00
N GLY A 63 18.54 28.03 -16.84
CA GLY A 63 19.06 28.42 -15.52
C GLY A 63 19.94 27.37 -14.83
N ILE A 64 20.40 26.35 -15.55
CA ILE A 64 21.18 25.23 -15.00
C ILE A 64 22.66 25.36 -15.41
N SER A 65 23.58 25.18 -14.46
CA SER A 65 25.02 25.23 -14.72
C SER A 65 25.56 23.93 -15.33
N ASP A 66 26.70 24.03 -16.01
CA ASP A 66 27.45 22.89 -16.55
C ASP A 66 27.64 21.76 -15.52
N SER A 67 28.20 22.13 -14.37
CA SER A 67 28.44 21.24 -13.25
C SER A 67 27.17 20.56 -12.74
N GLN A 68 26.03 21.25 -12.75
CA GLN A 68 24.75 20.66 -12.35
C GLN A 68 24.24 19.68 -13.40
N ILE A 69 24.34 19.99 -14.69
CA ILE A 69 23.91 19.10 -15.77
C ILE A 69 24.74 17.82 -15.75
N TYR A 70 26.06 17.93 -15.70
CA TYR A 70 26.97 16.79 -15.60
C TYR A 70 26.62 15.91 -14.39
N ARG A 71 26.39 16.53 -13.21
CA ARG A 71 25.99 15.82 -11.99
C ARG A 71 24.63 15.13 -12.11
N LEU A 72 23.64 15.74 -12.76
CA LEU A 72 22.35 15.10 -13.01
C LEU A 72 22.51 13.85 -13.88
N ILE A 73 23.37 13.90 -14.89
CA ILE A 73 23.62 12.76 -15.77
C ILE A 73 24.33 11.64 -14.99
N THR A 74 25.52 11.94 -14.42
CA THR A 74 26.40 10.91 -13.85
C THR A 74 25.95 10.38 -12.49
N GLU A 75 25.43 11.23 -11.60
CA GLU A 75 25.07 10.82 -10.24
C GLU A 75 23.60 10.41 -10.09
N ARG A 76 22.76 10.68 -11.10
CA ARG A 76 21.31 10.47 -11.02
C ARG A 76 20.78 9.63 -12.17
N CYS A 77 20.85 10.09 -13.41
CA CYS A 77 20.25 9.40 -14.56
C CYS A 77 20.87 8.02 -14.81
N LEU A 78 22.20 7.91 -14.70
CA LEU A 78 22.93 6.66 -14.93
C LEU A 78 23.01 5.73 -13.71
N ARG A 79 22.23 5.99 -12.65
CA ARG A 79 22.16 5.08 -11.51
C ARG A 79 21.23 3.92 -11.82
N ASP A 80 21.57 2.74 -11.32
CA ASP A 80 20.70 1.57 -11.42
C ASP A 80 19.43 1.78 -10.59
N HIS A 81 18.29 1.47 -11.20
CA HIS A 81 16.98 1.45 -10.60
C HIS A 81 16.64 0.01 -10.15
N PRO A 82 15.85 -0.19 -9.08
CA PRO A 82 15.48 -1.53 -8.59
C PRO A 82 14.75 -2.46 -9.58
N ASP A 83 14.30 -1.95 -10.72
CA ASP A 83 13.69 -2.74 -11.80
C ASP A 83 14.71 -3.32 -12.79
N GLY A 84 16.01 -3.06 -12.57
CA GLY A 84 17.10 -3.55 -13.42
C GLY A 84 17.47 -2.62 -14.59
N GLN A 85 16.78 -1.48 -14.77
CA GLN A 85 17.15 -0.44 -15.74
C GLN A 85 17.88 0.71 -15.05
N ILE A 86 18.38 1.68 -15.82
CA ILE A 86 18.84 2.95 -15.22
C ILE A 86 17.64 3.78 -14.74
N TYR A 87 17.86 4.76 -13.86
CA TYR A 87 16.81 5.71 -13.51
C TYR A 87 16.40 6.60 -14.71
N GLY A 88 17.31 6.91 -15.64
CA GLY A 88 17.01 7.67 -16.85
C GLY A 88 16.32 9.01 -16.56
N TRP A 89 15.19 9.26 -17.22
CA TRP A 89 14.41 10.49 -17.02
C TRP A 89 13.73 10.55 -15.65
N ARG A 90 13.40 9.40 -15.05
CA ARG A 90 12.79 9.32 -13.70
C ARG A 90 13.69 9.99 -12.64
N ALA A 91 14.99 10.03 -12.88
CA ALA A 91 15.98 10.65 -12.00
C ALA A 91 15.80 12.17 -11.82
N LEU A 92 15.17 12.83 -12.79
CA LEU A 92 15.07 14.29 -12.87
C LEU A 92 13.90 14.85 -12.05
N ILE A 93 13.00 13.99 -11.58
CA ILE A 93 11.88 14.39 -10.71
C ILE A 93 12.44 15.14 -9.50
N PRO A 94 11.98 16.37 -9.22
CA PRO A 94 12.44 17.14 -8.07
C PRO A 94 12.27 16.37 -6.75
N ARG A 95 13.31 16.41 -5.91
CA ARG A 95 13.36 15.78 -4.58
C ARG A 95 13.24 14.25 -4.59
N ILE A 96 13.28 13.59 -5.75
CA ILE A 96 13.34 12.12 -5.78
C ILE A 96 14.68 11.63 -5.23
N ARG A 97 14.60 10.60 -4.39
CA ARG A 97 15.74 10.01 -3.70
C ARG A 97 16.23 8.80 -4.47
N ILE A 98 17.37 8.97 -5.12
CA ILE A 98 17.99 7.93 -5.96
C ILE A 98 19.01 7.15 -5.15
N VAL A 99 19.90 7.87 -4.46
CA VAL A 99 20.91 7.26 -3.60
C VAL A 99 20.38 7.21 -2.17
N GLN A 100 20.47 6.04 -1.56
CA GLN A 100 20.16 5.87 -0.14
C GLN A 100 21.09 6.74 0.70
N PHE A 101 20.56 7.33 1.77
CA PHE A 101 21.36 8.20 2.62
C PHE A 101 22.39 7.35 3.35
N LYS A 102 23.67 7.69 3.18
CA LYS A 102 24.75 7.18 4.02
C LYS A 102 25.25 8.31 4.89
N ARG A 103 25.17 8.11 6.20
CA ARG A 103 25.67 9.07 7.17
C ARG A 103 27.20 9.13 7.08
N ARG A 104 27.77 10.33 7.02
CA ARG A 104 29.23 10.57 7.02
C ARG A 104 29.74 11.07 8.37
N SER A 105 28.88 11.71 9.16
CA SER A 105 29.19 12.25 10.48
C SER A 105 28.89 11.24 11.60
N PRO A 106 29.60 11.30 12.75
CA PRO A 106 29.29 10.46 13.89
C PRO A 106 27.86 10.70 14.40
N ILE A 107 27.29 9.70 15.07
CA ILE A 107 25.97 9.81 15.69
C ILE A 107 26.12 10.66 16.95
N LYS A 108 25.64 11.90 16.89
CA LYS A 108 25.53 12.81 18.04
C LYS A 108 24.08 13.23 18.14
N ILE A 109 23.49 13.00 19.30
CA ILE A 109 22.09 13.32 19.58
C ILE A 109 22.09 14.52 20.51
N ASP A 110 21.36 15.56 20.13
CA ASP A 110 21.24 16.74 20.97
C ASP A 110 20.17 16.54 22.06
N GLN A 111 20.06 17.52 22.96
CA GLN A 111 19.09 17.50 24.06
C GLN A 111 17.63 17.45 23.61
N TRP A 112 17.34 17.82 22.36
CA TRP A 112 16.00 17.79 21.77
C TRP A 112 15.72 16.50 20.97
N GLY A 113 16.69 15.59 20.89
CA GLY A 113 16.56 14.30 20.21
C GLY A 113 16.83 14.34 18.70
N TYR A 114 17.34 15.45 18.15
CA TYR A 114 17.77 15.53 16.76
C TYR A 114 19.15 14.90 16.58
N GLY A 115 19.52 14.65 15.31
CA GLY A 115 20.83 14.07 14.98
C GLY A 115 20.86 12.55 14.87
N ALA A 116 19.73 11.85 15.09
CA ALA A 116 19.62 10.38 14.95
C ALA A 116 19.33 9.88 13.52
N VAL A 117 19.26 10.77 12.51
CA VAL A 117 18.93 10.39 11.12
C VAL A 117 19.98 9.42 10.57
N GLY A 118 19.54 8.26 10.08
CA GLY A 118 20.41 7.20 9.57
C GLY A 118 21.15 6.39 10.64
N ALA A 119 20.94 6.65 11.94
CA ALA A 119 21.66 5.97 13.02
C ALA A 119 21.49 4.45 12.99
N LEU A 120 20.26 3.95 12.76
CA LEU A 120 20.00 2.51 12.62
C LEU A 120 20.80 1.90 11.47
N GLN A 121 20.85 2.57 10.32
CA GLN A 121 21.55 2.04 9.16
C GLN A 121 23.06 2.00 9.42
N THR A 122 23.63 3.06 9.98
CA THR A 122 25.03 3.09 10.41
C THR A 122 25.36 1.99 11.43
N LEU A 123 24.50 1.77 12.43
CA LEU A 123 24.70 0.73 13.44
C LEU A 123 24.72 -0.67 12.79
N LEU A 124 23.75 -0.94 11.92
CA LEU A 124 23.64 -2.24 11.23
C LEU A 124 24.73 -2.46 10.18
N ASP A 125 25.26 -1.39 9.57
CA ASP A 125 26.42 -1.45 8.68
C ASP A 125 27.71 -1.74 9.47
N THR A 126 27.82 -1.22 10.70
CA THR A 126 28.96 -1.45 11.60
C THR A 126 28.93 -2.83 12.25
N HIS A 127 27.73 -3.38 12.48
CA HIS A 127 27.51 -4.70 13.07
C HIS A 127 26.67 -5.60 12.14
N PRO A 128 27.28 -6.16 11.07
CA PRO A 128 26.55 -7.01 10.12
C PRO A 128 25.95 -8.28 10.75
N ASP A 129 26.58 -8.80 11.80
CA ASP A 129 26.11 -9.94 12.59
C ASP A 129 24.76 -9.67 13.28
N VAL A 130 24.59 -8.45 13.79
CA VAL A 130 23.33 -7.97 14.38
C VAL A 130 22.26 -7.82 13.30
N ARG A 131 22.62 -7.28 12.12
CA ARG A 131 21.70 -7.17 10.98
C ARG A 131 21.18 -8.55 10.56
N GLU A 132 22.08 -9.50 10.33
CA GLU A 132 21.70 -10.84 9.90
C GLU A 132 20.81 -11.54 10.93
N SER A 133 21.14 -11.42 12.21
CA SER A 133 20.35 -11.99 13.30
C SER A 133 18.97 -11.35 13.40
N LEU A 134 18.87 -10.03 13.20
CA LEU A 134 17.61 -9.29 13.18
C LEU A 134 16.73 -9.70 12.00
N ASP A 135 17.29 -9.76 10.79
CA ASP A 135 16.56 -10.16 9.58
C ASP A 135 16.06 -11.60 9.71
N LYS A 136 16.90 -12.52 10.23
CA LYS A 136 16.49 -13.89 10.55
C LYS A 136 15.34 -13.94 11.56
N LYS A 137 15.36 -13.08 12.58
CA LYS A 137 14.31 -13.01 13.59
C LYS A 137 13.00 -12.46 13.03
N ILE A 138 13.06 -11.45 12.16
CA ILE A 138 11.91 -10.85 11.48
C ILE A 138 11.25 -11.85 10.53
N LEU A 139 12.06 -12.54 9.72
CA LEU A 139 11.60 -13.48 8.70
C LEU A 139 11.31 -14.89 9.25
N LYS A 140 11.35 -15.07 10.58
CA LYS A 140 11.08 -16.36 11.21
C LYS A 140 9.59 -16.67 11.11
N VAL A 141 9.27 -17.64 10.24
CA VAL A 141 7.92 -18.19 10.14
C VAL A 141 7.60 -18.97 11.43
N PRO A 142 6.53 -18.63 12.16
CA PRO A 142 6.12 -19.36 13.34
C PRO A 142 5.69 -20.79 12.98
N ASN A 143 6.03 -21.74 13.84
CA ASN A 143 5.65 -23.13 13.64
C ASN A 143 4.18 -23.31 14.02
N THR A 144 3.31 -23.28 13.02
CA THR A 144 1.85 -23.41 13.16
C THR A 144 1.39 -24.83 13.51
N ARG A 145 2.30 -25.81 13.56
CA ARG A 145 1.96 -27.22 13.78
C ARG A 145 1.55 -27.57 15.21
N HIS A 146 1.92 -26.75 16.22
CA HIS A 146 1.73 -27.11 17.63
C HIS A 146 1.16 -26.01 18.55
N LYS A 147 0.93 -24.78 18.08
CA LYS A 147 0.36 -23.71 18.92
C LYS A 147 -0.64 -22.83 18.14
N LEU A 148 -1.93 -23.11 18.28
CA LEU A 148 -2.99 -22.11 18.13
C LEU A 148 -2.73 -21.05 19.21
N GLY A 149 -2.13 -19.91 18.88
CA GLY A 149 -2.01 -18.86 19.90
C GLY A 149 -1.29 -17.60 19.49
N MET A 150 -0.22 -17.68 18.69
CA MET A 150 0.41 -16.47 18.16
C MET A 150 0.91 -16.72 16.74
N LEU A 151 0.10 -16.24 15.78
CA LEU A 151 0.44 -16.30 14.36
C LEU A 151 1.66 -15.42 14.04
N ALA A 152 1.99 -14.38 14.81
CA ALA A 152 3.16 -13.53 14.57
C ALA A 152 3.89 -13.14 15.86
N THR A 153 5.23 -13.10 15.80
CA THR A 153 6.05 -12.51 16.86
C THR A 153 5.78 -11.00 16.88
N SER A 154 5.36 -10.44 18.02
CA SER A 154 4.99 -9.01 18.08
C SER A 154 6.19 -8.13 17.77
N LYS A 155 5.99 -7.02 17.04
CA LYS A 155 7.09 -6.09 16.72
C LYS A 155 7.81 -5.57 17.98
N ARG A 156 7.07 -5.38 19.08
CA ARG A 156 7.63 -5.04 20.40
C ARG A 156 8.58 -6.11 20.92
N SER A 157 8.26 -7.39 20.77
CA SER A 157 9.14 -8.47 21.22
C SER A 157 10.43 -8.56 20.39
N ILE A 158 10.36 -8.28 19.08
CA ILE A 158 11.55 -8.19 18.20
C ILE A 158 12.43 -7.01 18.65
N TRP A 159 11.82 -5.86 18.93
CA TRP A 159 12.52 -4.68 19.44
C TRP A 159 13.22 -4.96 20.79
N LEU A 160 12.54 -5.56 21.76
CA LEU A 160 13.14 -5.91 23.06
C LEU A 160 14.31 -6.87 22.90
N TRP A 161 14.15 -7.90 22.06
CA TRP A 161 15.22 -8.85 21.74
C TRP A 161 16.42 -8.14 21.07
N PHE A 162 16.16 -7.20 20.17
CA PHE A 162 17.20 -6.42 19.51
C PHE A 162 17.99 -5.58 20.52
N LEU A 163 17.31 -4.91 21.45
CA LEU A 163 18.00 -4.16 22.52
C LEU A 163 18.89 -5.09 23.36
N GLN A 164 18.41 -6.29 23.70
CA GLN A 164 19.23 -7.26 24.43
C GLN A 164 20.49 -7.66 23.65
N LYS A 165 20.39 -7.87 22.33
CA LYS A 165 21.55 -8.12 21.48
C LYS A 165 22.55 -6.98 21.44
N LEU A 166 22.08 -5.74 21.50
CA LEU A 166 22.98 -4.58 21.58
C LEU A 166 23.65 -4.46 22.96
N ARG A 167 22.98 -4.88 24.04
CA ARG A 167 23.57 -4.93 25.39
C ARG A 167 24.69 -5.94 25.49
N GLU A 168 24.51 -7.13 24.89
CA GLU A 168 25.56 -8.15 24.80
C GLU A 168 26.83 -7.62 24.10
N LYS A 169 26.70 -6.61 23.23
CA LYS A 169 27.80 -5.93 22.54
C LYS A 169 28.33 -4.69 23.27
N GLY A 170 27.86 -4.43 24.50
CA GLY A 170 28.28 -3.29 25.32
C GLY A 170 27.91 -1.92 24.73
N ILE A 171 26.93 -1.84 23.82
CA ILE A 171 26.52 -0.58 23.17
C ILE A 171 25.79 0.34 24.16
N GLU A 172 25.04 -0.23 25.12
CA GLU A 172 24.39 0.52 26.20
C GLU A 172 25.41 1.18 27.12
N ILE A 173 26.48 0.46 27.48
CA ILE A 173 27.57 0.96 28.34
C ILE A 173 28.29 2.14 27.67
N ARG A 174 28.47 2.07 26.35
CA ARG A 174 29.06 3.17 25.56
C ARG A 174 28.13 4.36 25.37
N GLY A 175 26.86 4.27 25.79
CA GLY A 175 25.87 5.32 25.62
C GLY A 175 25.56 5.63 24.16
N GLU A 176 25.77 4.67 23.26
CA GLU A 176 25.54 4.84 21.83
C GLU A 176 24.05 4.70 21.48
N TRP A 177 23.67 5.16 20.28
CA TRP A 177 22.33 4.88 19.75
C TRP A 177 22.11 3.35 19.69
N PRO A 178 20.96 2.81 20.12
CA PRO A 178 19.71 3.50 20.40
C PRO A 178 19.53 4.01 21.84
N PHE A 179 20.39 3.60 22.78
CA PHE A 179 20.24 3.88 24.22
C PHE A 179 20.40 5.36 24.57
N SER A 180 21.04 6.14 23.69
CA SER A 180 21.10 7.61 23.77
C SER A 180 19.77 8.31 23.47
N THR A 181 18.67 7.58 23.18
CA THR A 181 17.36 8.16 22.87
C THR A 181 16.29 7.70 23.84
N LYS A 182 15.31 8.58 24.15
CA LYS A 182 14.19 8.26 25.06
C LYS A 182 13.38 7.02 24.67
N THR A 183 13.26 6.75 23.36
CA THR A 183 12.46 5.61 22.85
C THR A 183 13.30 4.38 22.50
N ASN A 184 14.60 4.40 22.77
CA ASN A 184 15.54 3.35 22.37
C ASN A 184 15.33 2.89 20.91
N GLY A 185 15.20 3.86 20.00
CA GLY A 185 15.07 3.61 18.57
C GLY A 185 13.80 2.84 18.15
N TYR A 186 12.77 2.73 19.01
CA TYR A 186 11.57 1.92 18.76
C TYR A 186 10.99 2.14 17.36
N HIS A 187 10.65 3.37 17.01
CA HIS A 187 10.04 3.70 15.72
C HIS A 187 10.94 3.39 14.52
N SER A 188 12.26 3.56 14.66
CA SER A 188 13.22 3.21 13.60
C SER A 188 13.23 1.70 13.35
N ILE A 189 13.17 0.91 14.42
CA ILE A 189 13.17 -0.55 14.35
C ILE A 189 11.83 -1.07 13.81
N ILE A 190 10.70 -0.49 14.21
CA ILE A 190 9.38 -0.83 13.63
C ILE A 190 9.38 -0.59 12.12
N LYS A 191 9.82 0.58 11.66
CA LYS A 191 9.92 0.89 10.22
C LYS A 191 10.86 -0.06 9.48
N TYR A 192 11.95 -0.48 10.12
CA TYR A 192 12.88 -1.46 9.56
C TYR A 192 12.22 -2.84 9.42
N ILE A 193 11.47 -3.29 10.43
CA ILE A 193 10.71 -4.53 10.38
C ILE A 193 9.74 -4.52 9.19
N ASP A 194 8.97 -3.43 9.05
CA ASP A 194 8.02 -3.28 7.94
C ASP A 194 8.72 -3.33 6.58
N LYS A 195 9.83 -2.60 6.43
CA LYS A 195 10.64 -2.61 5.21
C LYS A 195 11.15 -4.02 4.86
N VAL A 196 11.60 -4.80 5.84
CA VAL A 196 12.08 -6.18 5.61
C VAL A 196 10.95 -7.11 5.19
N LEU A 197 9.75 -6.94 5.76
CA LEU A 197 8.56 -7.72 5.39
C LEU A 197 8.04 -7.36 4.01
N GLU A 198 7.99 -6.07 3.66
CA GLU A 198 7.62 -5.58 2.32
C GLU A 198 8.57 -6.11 1.23
N ALA A 199 9.87 -6.20 1.53
CA ALA A 199 10.83 -6.79 0.61
C ALA A 199 10.69 -8.33 0.46
N ASN A 200 9.95 -8.99 1.35
CA ASN A 200 9.77 -10.45 1.38
C ASN A 200 8.28 -10.84 1.48
N PRO A 201 7.45 -10.48 0.48
CA PRO A 201 5.99 -10.61 0.57
C PRO A 201 5.55 -12.06 0.82
N ALA A 202 6.19 -13.04 0.17
CA ALA A 202 5.88 -14.46 0.35
C ALA A 202 6.07 -14.94 1.81
N LYS A 203 7.11 -14.45 2.50
CA LYS A 203 7.35 -14.77 3.92
C LYS A 203 6.42 -13.97 4.83
N ALA A 204 6.17 -12.71 4.53
CA ALA A 204 5.23 -11.87 5.28
C ALA A 204 3.82 -12.49 5.32
N ILE A 205 3.34 -13.03 4.20
CA ILE A 205 2.07 -13.76 4.11
C ILE A 205 2.04 -14.95 5.07
N MET A 206 3.11 -15.76 5.08
CA MET A 206 3.20 -16.92 5.98
C MET A 206 3.26 -16.51 7.44
N ILE A 207 3.96 -15.40 7.76
CA ILE A 207 4.10 -14.89 9.12
C ILE A 207 2.77 -14.32 9.62
N HIS A 208 1.98 -13.63 8.80
CA HIS A 208 0.74 -12.99 9.27
C HIS A 208 -0.49 -13.89 9.19
N GLY A 209 -0.61 -14.68 8.13
CA GLY A 209 -1.83 -15.42 7.81
C GLY A 209 -1.65 -16.93 7.69
N GLY A 210 -0.46 -17.45 7.95
CA GLY A 210 -0.18 -18.88 7.90
C GLY A 210 -0.40 -19.50 6.52
N THR A 211 -0.63 -20.81 6.51
CA THR A 211 -0.84 -21.59 5.28
C THR A 211 -2.18 -21.29 4.59
N GLU A 212 -3.19 -20.86 5.34
CA GLU A 212 -4.51 -20.55 4.78
C GLU A 212 -4.52 -19.27 3.95
N LEU A 213 -3.88 -18.19 4.43
CA LEU A 213 -3.79 -16.94 3.67
C LEU A 213 -2.96 -17.12 2.39
N LYS A 214 -1.91 -17.96 2.45
CA LYS A 214 -1.14 -18.36 1.27
C LYS A 214 -2.02 -19.10 0.25
N ARG A 215 -2.85 -20.05 0.69
CA ARG A 215 -3.78 -20.77 -0.19
C ARG A 215 -4.84 -19.83 -0.79
N LYS A 216 -5.39 -18.90 -0.01
CA LYS A 216 -6.34 -17.87 -0.51
C LYS A 216 -5.71 -16.98 -1.57
N MET A 217 -4.50 -16.49 -1.34
CA MET A 217 -3.75 -15.69 -2.33
C MET A 217 -3.43 -16.47 -3.61
N GLN A 218 -3.05 -17.75 -3.49
CA GLN A 218 -2.73 -18.60 -4.65
C GLN A 218 -3.95 -18.98 -5.48
N ALA A 219 -5.10 -19.21 -4.84
CA ALA A 219 -6.32 -19.57 -5.55
C ALA A 219 -6.92 -18.37 -6.32
N GLY A 220 -6.66 -17.15 -5.85
CA GLY A 220 -7.42 -15.97 -6.25
C GLY A 220 -8.88 -16.09 -5.77
N ASP A 221 -9.47 -15.01 -5.29
CA ASP A 221 -10.91 -15.00 -4.94
C ASP A 221 -11.81 -14.74 -6.17
N GLY A 222 -11.20 -14.55 -7.34
CA GLY A 222 -11.90 -14.25 -8.59
C GLY A 222 -12.46 -12.83 -8.65
N VAL A 223 -12.21 -11.99 -7.65
CA VAL A 223 -12.71 -10.61 -7.56
C VAL A 223 -12.16 -9.75 -8.72
N ASP A 224 -10.90 -9.97 -9.11
CA ASP A 224 -10.22 -9.21 -10.17
C ASP A 224 -10.51 -9.71 -11.59
N ARG A 225 -11.41 -10.69 -11.78
CA ARG A 225 -11.79 -11.13 -13.13
C ARG A 225 -12.55 -10.00 -13.84
N PRO A 226 -12.12 -9.57 -15.05
CA PRO A 226 -12.81 -8.50 -15.76
C PRO A 226 -14.25 -8.92 -16.10
N VAL A 227 -15.21 -8.07 -15.72
CA VAL A 227 -16.64 -8.22 -16.05
C VAL A 227 -16.94 -7.29 -17.23
N LEU A 228 -17.29 -7.86 -18.38
CA LEU A 228 -17.44 -7.16 -19.65
C LEU A 228 -18.89 -7.03 -20.11
N LYS A 229 -19.81 -7.81 -19.53
CA LYS A 229 -21.24 -7.85 -19.93
C LYS A 229 -22.15 -7.87 -18.70
N PRO A 230 -23.32 -7.20 -18.74
CA PRO A 230 -24.34 -7.36 -17.71
C PRO A 230 -24.72 -8.83 -17.50
N PHE A 231 -24.99 -9.20 -16.24
CA PHE A 231 -25.34 -10.56 -15.79
C PHE A 231 -24.23 -11.60 -15.91
N GLN A 232 -23.02 -11.22 -16.34
CA GLN A 232 -21.86 -12.12 -16.35
C GLN A 232 -21.41 -12.49 -14.92
N ARG A 233 -21.60 -11.57 -13.96
CA ARG A 233 -21.31 -11.78 -12.55
C ARG A 233 -22.35 -11.07 -11.69
N VAL A 234 -22.80 -11.79 -10.67
CA VAL A 234 -23.62 -11.24 -9.59
C VAL A 234 -22.90 -11.47 -8.28
N GLU A 235 -23.00 -10.51 -7.38
CA GLU A 235 -22.43 -10.58 -6.05
C GLU A 235 -23.55 -10.71 -5.04
N MET A 236 -23.36 -11.59 -4.06
CA MET A 236 -24.27 -11.73 -2.94
C MET A 236 -23.53 -11.29 -1.69
N ASP A 237 -24.07 -10.29 -1.02
CA ASP A 237 -23.52 -9.81 0.24
C ASP A 237 -24.61 -9.62 1.29
N ALA A 238 -24.18 -9.67 2.54
CA ALA A 238 -24.99 -9.66 3.73
C ALA A 238 -24.60 -8.50 4.63
N HIS A 239 -25.51 -7.54 4.77
CA HIS A 239 -25.29 -6.37 5.61
C HIS A 239 -26.08 -6.47 6.92
N LYS A 240 -25.39 -6.28 8.04
CA LYS A 240 -26.03 -6.16 9.36
C LYS A 240 -26.54 -4.73 9.53
N ILE A 241 -27.83 -4.57 9.77
CA ILE A 241 -28.39 -3.27 10.17
C ILE A 241 -28.09 -3.07 11.65
N ASP A 242 -27.41 -1.97 11.96
CA ASP A 242 -27.14 -1.55 13.33
C ASP A 242 -28.33 -0.79 13.91
N GLY A 243 -28.93 -1.34 14.95
CA GLY A 243 -30.06 -0.75 15.65
C GLY A 243 -30.64 -1.68 16.71
N ARG A 244 -31.46 -1.14 17.61
CA ARG A 244 -32.26 -1.93 18.56
C ARG A 244 -33.68 -1.97 18.04
N PHE A 245 -34.19 -3.17 17.78
CA PHE A 245 -35.50 -3.37 17.18
C PHE A 245 -36.36 -4.29 18.05
N THR A 246 -37.67 -4.06 18.04
CA THR A 246 -38.66 -4.92 18.68
C THR A 246 -39.78 -5.23 17.68
N VAL A 247 -40.31 -6.45 17.70
CA VAL A 247 -41.50 -6.83 16.95
C VAL A 247 -42.66 -6.98 17.90
N ALA A 248 -43.77 -6.30 17.60
CA ALA A 248 -45.04 -6.45 18.31
C ALA A 248 -45.74 -7.71 17.80
N ILE A 249 -45.83 -8.75 18.62
CA ILE A 249 -46.55 -9.98 18.33
C ILE A 249 -47.96 -9.88 18.93
N PRO A 250 -49.03 -10.00 18.13
CA PRO A 250 -50.39 -9.94 18.66
C PRO A 250 -50.68 -11.16 19.55
N LEU A 251 -51.34 -10.93 20.68
CA LEU A 251 -51.77 -11.99 21.61
C LEU A 251 -53.22 -12.40 21.34
N LEU A 252 -53.55 -13.66 21.60
CA LEU A 252 -54.90 -14.21 21.40
C LEU A 252 -55.99 -13.50 22.24
N GLY A 253 -55.62 -12.99 23.42
CA GLY A 253 -56.53 -12.25 24.32
C GLY A 253 -56.66 -10.75 24.01
N GLY A 254 -56.10 -10.29 22.90
CA GLY A 254 -55.98 -8.85 22.59
C GLY A 254 -54.68 -8.25 23.12
N GLY A 255 -54.25 -7.15 22.48
CA GLY A 255 -52.97 -6.49 22.78
C GLY A 255 -51.77 -7.08 22.05
N TYR A 256 -50.58 -6.58 22.39
CA TYR A 256 -49.32 -6.94 21.74
C TYR A 256 -48.21 -7.22 22.76
N GLN A 257 -47.38 -8.21 22.48
CA GLN A 257 -46.14 -8.47 23.19
C GLN A 257 -44.95 -8.00 22.34
N ASN A 258 -44.11 -7.14 22.89
CA ASN A 258 -42.89 -6.70 22.21
C ASN A 258 -41.76 -7.72 22.43
N VAL A 259 -41.30 -8.35 21.35
CA VAL A 259 -40.16 -9.27 21.35
C VAL A 259 -38.94 -8.57 20.76
N LEU A 260 -37.82 -8.60 21.47
CA LEU A 260 -36.57 -8.01 21.03
C LEU A 260 -35.98 -8.78 19.84
N ILE A 261 -35.59 -8.05 18.78
CA ILE A 261 -34.77 -8.59 17.69
C ILE A 261 -33.30 -8.29 18.00
N HIS A 262 -32.47 -9.33 18.03
CA HIS A 262 -31.05 -9.18 18.30
C HIS A 262 -30.25 -8.55 17.16
N ARG A 263 -30.54 -8.94 15.92
CA ARG A 263 -29.89 -8.45 14.70
C ARG A 263 -30.85 -8.52 13.52
N ILE A 264 -30.76 -7.54 12.64
CA ILE A 264 -31.43 -7.57 11.34
C ILE A 264 -30.34 -7.67 10.28
N TRP A 265 -30.45 -8.67 9.41
CA TRP A 265 -29.57 -8.87 8.28
C TRP A 265 -30.34 -8.60 6.99
N VAL A 266 -29.73 -7.84 6.08
CA VAL A 266 -30.22 -7.68 4.71
C VAL A 266 -29.23 -8.35 3.79
N ILE A 267 -29.69 -9.37 3.09
CA ILE A 267 -28.91 -10.11 2.11
C ILE A 267 -29.37 -9.65 0.74
N VAL A 268 -28.45 -9.25 -0.13
CA VAL A 268 -28.74 -8.67 -1.44
C VAL A 268 -27.92 -9.41 -2.49
N ILE A 269 -28.55 -9.72 -3.62
CA ILE A 269 -27.86 -10.10 -4.85
C ILE A 269 -27.88 -8.91 -5.79
N ILE A 270 -26.70 -8.43 -6.18
CA ILE A 270 -26.49 -7.27 -7.03
C ILE A 270 -25.72 -7.66 -8.30
N GLU A 271 -26.14 -7.15 -9.44
CA GLU A 271 -25.44 -7.31 -10.72
C GLU A 271 -24.26 -6.33 -10.79
N VAL A 272 -23.06 -6.81 -11.16
CA VAL A 272 -21.81 -6.03 -10.99
C VAL A 272 -21.73 -4.82 -11.92
N VAL A 273 -22.17 -4.95 -13.17
CA VAL A 273 -22.01 -3.89 -14.19
C VAL A 273 -23.01 -2.75 -14.00
N THR A 274 -24.28 -3.10 -13.85
CA THR A 274 -25.43 -2.19 -13.77
C THR A 274 -25.76 -1.76 -12.35
N ARG A 275 -25.21 -2.45 -11.34
CA ARG A 275 -25.54 -2.29 -9.91
C ARG A 275 -27.02 -2.55 -9.61
N LEU A 276 -27.72 -3.24 -10.50
CA LEU A 276 -29.12 -3.60 -10.31
C LEU A 276 -29.25 -4.63 -9.18
N VAL A 277 -30.09 -4.33 -8.20
CA VAL A 277 -30.47 -5.30 -7.17
C VAL A 277 -31.44 -6.30 -7.78
N LEU A 278 -30.97 -7.53 -7.97
CA LEU A 278 -31.77 -8.61 -8.54
C LEU A 278 -32.74 -9.18 -7.52
N GLY A 279 -32.32 -9.31 -6.26
CA GLY A 279 -33.15 -9.82 -5.19
C GLY A 279 -32.59 -9.52 -3.82
N TYR A 280 -33.46 -9.46 -2.82
CA TYR A 280 -33.06 -9.23 -1.44
C TYR A 280 -33.92 -10.01 -0.43
N HIS A 281 -33.33 -10.36 0.71
CA HIS A 281 -34.03 -10.95 1.85
C HIS A 281 -33.61 -10.28 3.15
N MET A 282 -34.59 -10.06 4.04
CA MET A 282 -34.34 -9.55 5.39
C MET A 282 -34.53 -10.70 6.38
N SER A 283 -33.47 -11.05 7.09
CA SER A 283 -33.48 -12.07 8.15
C SER A 283 -33.46 -11.41 9.52
N LEU A 284 -34.35 -11.86 10.40
CA LEU A 284 -34.44 -11.42 11.81
C LEU A 284 -33.70 -12.40 12.75
N ARG A 285 -32.97 -13.36 12.19
CA ARG A 285 -32.20 -14.34 12.95
C ARG A 285 -30.95 -13.69 13.54
N LYS A 286 -30.37 -14.34 14.56
CA LYS A 286 -29.08 -13.91 15.14
C LYS A 286 -27.96 -13.92 14.10
N GLU A 287 -27.92 -14.93 13.24
CA GLU A 287 -26.98 -15.09 12.13
C GLU A 287 -27.71 -15.58 10.88
N ILE A 288 -27.11 -15.37 9.72
CA ILE A 288 -27.65 -15.78 8.41
C ILE A 288 -27.58 -17.29 8.27
N SER A 289 -28.68 -17.89 7.82
CA SER A 289 -28.75 -19.33 7.57
C SER A 289 -28.73 -19.68 6.08
N LYS A 290 -28.55 -20.97 5.77
CA LYS A 290 -28.63 -21.50 4.40
C LYS A 290 -29.99 -21.22 3.76
N GLU A 291 -31.08 -21.24 4.54
CA GLU A 291 -32.42 -20.96 4.05
C GLU A 291 -32.58 -19.49 3.65
N ASP A 292 -31.95 -18.58 4.38
CA ASP A 292 -31.97 -17.15 4.05
C ASP A 292 -31.28 -16.91 2.70
N VAL A 293 -30.13 -17.54 2.47
CA VAL A 293 -29.40 -17.51 1.18
C VAL A 293 -30.27 -18.05 0.05
N LEU A 294 -30.84 -19.25 0.20
CA LEU A 294 -31.71 -19.86 -0.81
C LEU A 294 -32.91 -18.97 -1.14
N ARG A 295 -33.45 -18.28 -0.14
CA ARG A 295 -34.59 -17.37 -0.32
C ARG A 295 -34.21 -16.12 -1.12
N VAL A 296 -32.99 -15.59 -0.96
CA VAL A 296 -32.49 -14.46 -1.76
C VAL A 296 -32.32 -14.89 -3.21
N ILE A 297 -31.71 -16.05 -3.45
CA ILE A 297 -31.53 -16.63 -4.79
C ILE A 297 -32.89 -16.86 -5.46
N LYS A 298 -33.84 -17.43 -4.73
CA LYS A 298 -35.21 -17.60 -5.25
C LYS A 298 -35.83 -16.26 -5.64
N ARG A 299 -35.66 -15.23 -4.82
CA ARG A 299 -36.19 -13.88 -5.09
C ARG A 299 -35.50 -13.21 -6.28
N SER A 300 -34.20 -13.41 -6.48
CA SER A 300 -33.50 -12.84 -7.64
C SER A 300 -33.90 -13.47 -8.97
N LEU A 301 -34.47 -14.68 -8.93
CA LEU A 301 -34.95 -15.40 -10.11
C LEU A 301 -36.47 -15.28 -10.32
N SER A 302 -37.19 -14.69 -9.36
CA SER A 302 -38.64 -14.53 -9.44
C SER A 302 -38.99 -13.14 -9.97
N PRO A 303 -40.07 -12.97 -10.77
CA PRO A 303 -40.55 -11.66 -11.15
C PRO A 303 -40.79 -10.78 -9.93
N TRP A 304 -40.34 -9.53 -10.01
CA TRP A 304 -40.59 -8.58 -8.94
C TRP A 304 -42.09 -8.29 -8.85
N ALA A 305 -42.65 -8.38 -7.65
CA ALA A 305 -44.03 -8.01 -7.37
C ALA A 305 -44.05 -6.99 -6.22
N LYS A 306 -44.82 -5.92 -6.40
CA LYS A 306 -45.05 -4.93 -5.35
C LYS A 306 -45.74 -5.60 -4.17
N LYS A 307 -45.17 -5.50 -2.98
CA LYS A 307 -45.81 -6.01 -1.76
C LYS A 307 -47.02 -5.15 -1.42
N SER A 308 -48.15 -5.80 -1.13
CA SER A 308 -49.31 -5.13 -0.54
C SER A 308 -49.00 -4.77 0.91
N HIS A 309 -49.31 -3.52 1.29
CA HIS A 309 -49.14 -3.02 2.64
C HIS A 309 -50.52 -2.81 3.27
N THR A 310 -50.66 -3.19 4.54
CA THR A 310 -51.91 -3.07 5.30
C THR A 310 -52.07 -1.71 6.00
N THR A 311 -51.20 -0.72 5.71
CA THR A 311 -51.23 0.62 6.33
C THR A 311 -51.54 1.71 5.29
N PRO A 312 -52.56 2.58 5.50
CA PRO A 312 -53.05 3.47 4.44
C PRO A 312 -52.15 4.67 4.07
N THR A 313 -51.06 4.95 4.79
CA THR A 313 -50.46 6.30 4.80
C THR A 313 -48.95 6.39 4.59
N ARG A 314 -48.29 5.37 4.03
CA ARG A 314 -46.90 5.52 3.57
C ARG A 314 -46.72 4.99 2.15
N THR A 315 -46.87 5.89 1.20
CA THR A 315 -46.41 5.72 -0.19
C THR A 315 -44.89 5.60 -0.19
N PHE A 316 -44.35 4.60 -0.89
CA PHE A 316 -42.91 4.54 -1.17
C PHE A 316 -42.50 5.82 -1.91
N ILE A 317 -41.44 6.48 -1.44
CA ILE A 317 -40.76 7.48 -2.25
C ILE A 317 -39.94 6.73 -3.31
N SER A 318 -40.23 7.07 -4.56
CA SER A 318 -39.55 6.71 -5.81
C SER A 318 -40.01 5.43 -6.53
N MET A 319 -40.71 5.67 -7.63
CA MET A 319 -40.78 4.79 -8.79
C MET A 319 -39.40 4.76 -9.45
N ALA A 320 -38.57 3.73 -9.21
CA ALA A 320 -37.52 3.30 -10.15
C ALA A 320 -36.61 2.19 -9.62
N GLN A 321 -36.53 1.95 -8.31
CA GLN A 321 -35.55 1.00 -7.77
C GLN A 321 -36.26 -0.07 -6.94
N GLY A 322 -36.12 -1.33 -7.35
CA GLY A 322 -36.77 -2.50 -6.72
C GLY A 322 -36.35 -2.79 -5.27
N PHE A 323 -35.63 -1.87 -4.61
CA PHE A 323 -35.19 -1.94 -3.23
C PHE A 323 -35.88 -0.84 -2.39
N PRO A 324 -36.42 -1.16 -1.20
CA PRO A 324 -37.02 -0.14 -0.34
C PRO A 324 -35.94 0.81 0.18
N VAL A 325 -35.97 2.06 -0.27
CA VAL A 325 -35.21 3.17 0.34
C VAL A 325 -36.07 3.70 1.49
N PHE A 326 -35.55 3.67 2.71
CA PHE A 326 -36.21 4.17 3.92
C PHE A 326 -35.77 5.57 4.27
#